data_AF-A0A7Y4RS32-F1
#
_entry.id   AF-A0A7Y4RS32-F1
#
_cell.length_a   1.000
_cell.length_b   1.000
_cell.length_c   1.000
_cell.angle_alpha   90.00
_cell.angle_beta   90.00
_cell.angle_gamma   90.00
#
_symmetry.space_group_name_H-M   'P 1'
#
loop_
_entity.id
_entity.type
_entity.pdbx_description
1 polymer ?
#
loop_
_entity_poly.entity_id
_entity_poly.type
_entity_poly.pdbx_seq_one_letter_code
_entity_poly.pdbx_strand_id
1 'polypeptide(L)'
;MRSSPSAVRKPPVNSQTVLDASALLALIQNEAGANLVKNAITQGQAVISAVNLSEVIAKLAESGMPGDAIAGFQSQLPVEVVDFNSAIAMEAGLLRPTTRPLGLSLGDRSCLATAMALGNLPILTADRVWAELKNNFKITVLR
;
A
#
# COMPACT_ATOMS: atom_id res chain seq x y z
N MET A 1 -10.45 -14.96 -30.48
CA MET A 1 -11.16 -13.83 -29.86
C MET A 1 -10.33 -13.37 -28.68
N ARG A 2 -9.82 -12.14 -28.73
CA ARG A 2 -8.99 -11.55 -27.66
C ARG A 2 -9.92 -11.12 -26.53
N SER A 3 -9.76 -11.72 -25.36
CA SER A 3 -10.36 -11.21 -24.13
C SER A 3 -9.72 -9.87 -23.80
N SER A 4 -10.54 -8.81 -23.80
CA SER A 4 -10.15 -7.47 -23.38
C SER A 4 -9.57 -7.50 -21.96
N PRO A 5 -8.54 -6.70 -21.65
CA PRO A 5 -8.12 -6.52 -20.26
C PRO A 5 -9.26 -5.80 -19.53
N SER A 6 -9.72 -6.36 -18.41
CA SER A 6 -10.63 -5.68 -17.49
C SER A 6 -10.10 -4.28 -17.20
N ALA A 7 -10.86 -3.27 -17.61
CA ALA A 7 -10.51 -1.89 -17.34
C ALA A 7 -10.39 -1.70 -15.82
N VAL A 8 -9.24 -1.19 -15.39
CA VAL A 8 -9.02 -0.72 -14.02
C VAL A 8 -10.17 0.23 -13.69
N ARG A 9 -11.01 -0.14 -12.73
CA ARG A 9 -12.03 0.79 -12.19
C ARG A 9 -11.27 1.98 -11.63
N LYS A 10 -11.37 3.12 -12.30
CA LYS A 10 -10.76 4.37 -11.85
C LYS A 10 -11.61 4.86 -10.66
N PRO A 11 -11.06 4.96 -9.44
CA PRO A 11 -11.84 5.41 -8.30
C PRO A 11 -12.22 6.88 -8.47
N PRO A 12 -13.31 7.35 -7.83
CA PRO A 12 -13.74 8.74 -7.94
C PRO A 12 -12.67 9.69 -7.39
N VAL A 13 -12.54 10.85 -8.05
CA VAL A 13 -11.53 11.89 -7.80
C VAL A 13 -11.79 12.58 -6.45
N ASN A 14 -11.39 11.94 -5.36
CA ASN A 14 -11.06 12.56 -4.08
C ASN A 14 -9.65 12.09 -3.73
N SER A 15 -8.74 12.98 -3.36
CA SER A 15 -7.29 12.75 -3.19
C SER A 15 -6.93 11.46 -2.42
N GLN A 16 -6.91 10.33 -3.11
CA GLN A 16 -6.62 9.03 -2.53
C GLN A 16 -5.15 8.97 -2.09
N THR A 17 -4.88 8.22 -1.04
CA THR A 17 -3.58 8.00 -0.43
C THR A 17 -3.32 6.50 -0.36
N VAL A 18 -2.17 6.08 -0.89
CA VAL A 18 -1.74 4.68 -0.84
C VAL A 18 -1.14 4.39 0.52
N LEU A 19 -1.59 3.33 1.15
CA LEU A 19 -1.03 2.81 2.39
C LEU A 19 0.02 1.75 2.07
N ASP A 20 1.23 1.95 2.55
CA ASP A 20 2.19 0.87 2.69
C ASP A 20 1.76 -0.08 3.84
N ALA A 21 2.24 -1.34 3.81
CA ALA A 21 1.94 -2.34 4.84
C ALA A 21 2.35 -1.84 6.23
N SER A 22 3.52 -1.21 6.33
CA SER A 22 4.04 -0.67 7.60
C SER A 22 3.15 0.44 8.17
N ALA A 23 2.49 1.24 7.32
CA ALA A 23 1.56 2.28 7.77
C ALA A 23 0.26 1.67 8.35
N LEU A 24 -0.32 0.67 7.67
CA LEU A 24 -1.53 0.01 8.18
C LEU A 24 -1.22 -0.75 9.48
N LEU A 25 -0.05 -1.40 9.58
CA LEU A 25 0.40 -2.06 10.81
C LEU A 25 0.64 -1.06 11.95
N ALA A 26 1.16 0.13 11.68
CA ALA A 26 1.30 1.18 12.68
C ALA A 26 -0.06 1.59 13.26
N LEU A 27 -1.12 1.66 12.43
CA LEU A 27 -2.48 1.90 12.91
C LEU A 27 -2.99 0.75 13.80
N ILE A 28 -2.86 -0.51 13.33
CA ILE A 28 -3.33 -1.69 14.07
C ILE A 28 -2.67 -1.78 15.45
N GLN A 29 -1.37 -1.46 15.51
CA GLN A 29 -0.58 -1.53 16.74
C GLN A 29 -0.62 -0.24 17.57
N ASN A 30 -1.41 0.75 17.15
CA ASN A 30 -1.53 2.06 17.81
C ASN A 30 -0.17 2.76 18.03
N GLU A 31 0.69 2.73 17.02
CA GLU A 31 1.99 3.38 17.03
C GLU A 31 1.90 4.89 16.73
N ALA A 32 3.01 5.60 16.94
CA ALA A 32 3.11 7.02 16.59
C ALA A 32 2.82 7.25 15.09
N GLY A 33 2.04 8.29 14.79
CA GLY A 33 1.61 8.64 13.43
C GLY A 33 0.40 7.85 12.89
N ALA A 34 -0.14 6.89 13.66
CA ALA A 34 -1.36 6.13 13.31
C ALA A 34 -2.58 7.01 12.99
N ASN A 35 -2.64 8.21 13.56
CA ASN A 35 -3.71 9.18 13.31
C ASN A 35 -3.79 9.62 11.84
N LEU A 36 -2.66 9.72 11.13
CA LEU A 36 -2.66 10.05 9.70
C LEU A 36 -3.33 8.97 8.86
N VAL A 37 -3.01 7.71 9.16
CA VAL A 37 -3.61 6.54 8.51
C VAL A 37 -5.09 6.45 8.84
N LYS A 38 -5.46 6.61 10.12
CA LYS A 38 -6.86 6.63 10.57
C LYS A 38 -7.67 7.68 9.82
N ASN A 39 -7.14 8.90 9.68
CA ASN A 39 -7.83 10.00 8.99
C ASN A 39 -8.03 9.70 7.50
N ALA A 40 -7.02 9.15 6.82
CA ALA A 40 -7.15 8.77 5.41
C ALA A 40 -8.25 7.70 5.21
N ILE A 41 -8.32 6.72 6.12
CA ILE A 41 -9.33 5.67 6.09
C ILE A 41 -10.73 6.23 6.37
N THR A 42 -10.91 7.03 7.43
CA THR A 42 -12.23 7.56 7.81
C THR A 42 -12.80 8.56 6.80
N GLN A 43 -11.94 9.22 6.03
CA GLN A 43 -12.34 10.10 4.93
C GLN A 43 -12.64 9.35 3.62
N GLY A 44 -12.49 8.02 3.59
CA GLY A 44 -12.68 7.21 2.38
C GLY A 44 -11.62 7.49 1.30
N GLN A 45 -10.42 7.92 1.72
CA GLN A 45 -9.31 8.30 0.84
C GLN A 45 -8.17 7.28 0.87
N ALA A 46 -8.30 6.14 1.56
CA ALA A 46 -7.24 5.15 1.66
C ALA A 46 -7.39 4.02 0.62
N VAL A 47 -6.28 3.68 -0.01
CA VAL A 47 -6.15 2.48 -0.85
C VAL A 47 -4.91 1.68 -0.45
N ILE A 48 -4.89 0.38 -0.71
CA ILE A 48 -3.74 -0.49 -0.43
C ILE A 48 -3.53 -1.47 -1.58
N SER A 49 -2.28 -1.75 -1.95
CA SER A 49 -1.99 -2.83 -2.91
C SER A 49 -2.31 -4.19 -2.29
N ALA A 50 -2.81 -5.14 -3.09
CA ALA A 50 -3.01 -6.52 -2.65
C ALA A 50 -1.71 -7.16 -2.10
N VAL A 51 -0.54 -6.77 -2.63
CA VAL A 51 0.77 -7.24 -2.13
C VAL A 51 1.02 -6.75 -0.71
N ASN A 52 0.80 -5.45 -0.45
CA ASN A 52 0.98 -4.88 0.89
C ASN A 52 -0.07 -5.38 1.88
N LEU A 53 -1.31 -5.62 1.44
CA LEU A 53 -2.33 -6.28 2.27
C LEU A 53 -1.89 -7.70 2.67
N SER A 54 -1.26 -8.45 1.75
CA SER A 54 -0.72 -9.77 2.06
C SER A 54 0.37 -9.71 3.15
N GLU A 55 1.20 -8.68 3.17
CA GLU A 55 2.21 -8.49 4.22
C GLU A 55 1.57 -8.17 5.58
N VAL A 56 0.51 -7.35 5.60
CA VAL A 56 -0.27 -7.07 6.80
C VAL A 56 -0.89 -8.35 7.34
N ILE A 57 -1.56 -9.13 6.49
CA ILE A 57 -2.17 -10.41 6.85
C ILE A 57 -1.12 -11.40 7.38
N ALA A 58 0.04 -11.48 6.74
CA ALA A 58 1.14 -12.32 7.20
C ALA A 58 1.60 -11.93 8.61
N LYS A 59 1.70 -10.63 8.90
CA LYS A 59 2.08 -10.12 10.23
C LYS A 59 1.02 -10.40 11.30
N LEU A 60 -0.27 -10.34 10.95
CA LEU A 60 -1.34 -10.76 11.85
C LEU A 60 -1.30 -12.28 12.11
N ALA A 61 -1.02 -13.09 11.09
CA ALA A 61 -0.86 -14.52 11.26
C ALA A 61 0.37 -14.87 12.14
N GLU A 62 1.50 -14.19 11.91
CA GLU A 62 2.73 -14.33 12.73
C GLU A 62 2.51 -13.96 14.20
N SER A 63 1.60 -13.03 14.51
CA SER A 63 1.25 -12.67 15.89
C SER A 63 0.32 -13.68 16.57
N GLY A 64 -0.09 -14.74 15.86
CA GLY A 64 -0.96 -15.79 16.36
C GLY A 64 -2.44 -15.51 16.19
N MET A 65 -2.83 -14.48 15.41
CA MET A 65 -4.24 -14.21 15.12
C MET A 65 -4.86 -15.37 14.32
N PRO A 66 -6.01 -15.94 14.77
CA PRO A 66 -6.71 -16.99 14.03
C PRO A 66 -7.17 -16.56 12.64
N GLY A 67 -7.20 -17.49 11.68
CA GLY A 67 -7.52 -17.19 10.28
C GLY A 67 -8.93 -16.62 10.06
N ASP A 68 -9.91 -17.03 10.86
CA ASP A 68 -11.28 -16.48 10.87
C ASP A 68 -11.31 -15.04 11.40
N ALA A 69 -10.52 -14.73 12.43
CA ALA A 69 -10.34 -13.36 12.92
C ALA A 69 -9.65 -12.46 11.88
N ILE A 70 -8.64 -12.97 11.17
CA ILE A 70 -7.99 -12.26 10.05
C ILE A 70 -8.98 -12.01 8.91
N ALA A 71 -9.78 -13.01 8.54
CA ALA A 71 -10.83 -12.85 7.52
C ALA A 71 -11.87 -11.81 7.96
N GLY A 72 -12.25 -11.81 9.24
CA GLY A 72 -13.10 -10.80 9.85
C GLY A 72 -12.50 -9.40 9.75
N PHE A 73 -11.23 -9.23 10.11
CA PHE A 73 -10.47 -7.99 9.95
C PHE A 73 -10.48 -7.50 8.50
N GLN A 74 -10.13 -8.36 7.54
CA GLN A 74 -10.08 -8.02 6.12
C GLN A 74 -11.46 -7.58 5.61
N SER A 75 -12.53 -8.27 5.99
CA SER A 75 -13.89 -7.95 5.56
C SER A 75 -14.41 -6.61 6.09
N GLN A 76 -13.88 -6.15 7.22
CA GLN A 76 -14.29 -4.91 7.89
C GLN A 76 -13.35 -3.74 7.59
N LEU A 77 -12.20 -3.97 6.97
CA LEU A 77 -11.23 -2.95 6.63
C LEU A 77 -11.81 -2.02 5.54
N PRO A 78 -12.10 -0.74 5.84
CA PRO A 78 -12.71 0.18 4.89
C PRO A 78 -11.63 0.85 4.02
N VAL A 79 -10.83 0.02 3.35
CA VAL A 79 -9.72 0.41 2.47
C VAL A 79 -9.90 -0.31 1.14
N GLU A 80 -9.84 0.44 0.04
CA GLU A 80 -9.90 -0.16 -1.29
C GLU A 80 -8.63 -0.96 -1.58
N VAL A 81 -8.78 -2.21 -1.99
CA VAL A 81 -7.67 -3.08 -2.36
C VAL A 81 -7.44 -3.01 -3.86
N VAL A 82 -6.20 -2.69 -4.26
CA VAL A 82 -5.79 -2.57 -5.66
C VAL A 82 -5.09 -3.86 -6.10
N ASP A 83 -5.61 -4.49 -7.14
CA ASP A 83 -5.04 -5.71 -7.72
C ASP A 83 -3.64 -5.49 -8.28
N PHE A 84 -2.72 -6.43 -8.01
CA PHE A 84 -1.37 -6.42 -8.58
C PHE A 84 -1.38 -7.00 -10.00
N ASN A 85 -1.66 -6.14 -10.98
CA ASN A 85 -1.74 -6.51 -12.39
C ASN A 85 -0.39 -6.38 -13.12
N SER A 86 -0.35 -6.74 -14.41
CA SER A 86 0.87 -6.72 -15.23
C SER A 86 1.49 -5.32 -15.38
N ALA A 87 0.69 -4.25 -15.39
CA ALA A 87 1.20 -2.89 -15.51
C ALA A 87 1.93 -2.47 -14.22
N ILE A 88 1.33 -2.73 -13.05
CA ILE A 88 1.98 -2.49 -11.75
C ILE A 88 3.22 -3.39 -11.59
N ALA A 89 3.14 -4.64 -12.04
CA ALA A 89 4.28 -5.57 -12.00
C ALA A 89 5.48 -5.08 -12.81
N MET A 90 5.24 -4.52 -14.00
CA MET A 90 6.29 -3.93 -14.83
C MET A 90 6.97 -2.77 -14.11
N GLU A 91 6.20 -1.80 -13.62
CA GLU A 91 6.72 -0.62 -12.90
C GLU A 91 7.48 -1.03 -11.62
N ALA A 92 6.92 -1.93 -10.81
CA ALA A 92 7.58 -2.45 -9.61
C ALA A 92 8.91 -3.15 -9.96
N GLY A 93 8.94 -3.89 -11.08
CA GLY A 93 10.16 -4.49 -11.62
C GLY A 93 11.22 -3.46 -11.99
N LEU A 94 10.83 -2.43 -12.74
CA LEU A 94 11.71 -1.35 -13.20
C LEU A 94 12.26 -0.49 -12.05
N LEU A 95 11.57 -0.41 -10.91
CA LEU A 95 12.07 0.28 -9.72
C LEU A 95 13.26 -0.45 -9.05
N ARG A 96 13.50 -1.74 -9.33
CA ARG A 96 14.50 -2.53 -8.59
C ARG A 96 15.92 -1.95 -8.64
N PRO A 97 16.47 -1.53 -9.80
CA PRO A 97 17.87 -1.06 -9.85
C PRO A 97 18.12 0.17 -8.98
N THR A 98 17.14 1.07 -8.88
CA THR A 98 17.26 2.33 -8.12
C THR A 98 16.91 2.16 -6.65
N THR A 99 16.05 1.20 -6.29
CA THR A 99 15.64 0.99 -4.90
C THR A 99 16.39 -0.14 -4.18
N ARG A 100 17.06 -1.05 -4.91
CA ARG A 100 17.88 -2.11 -4.31
C ARG A 100 18.96 -1.59 -3.35
N PRO A 101 19.71 -0.51 -3.66
CA PRO A 101 20.72 0.03 -2.73
C PRO A 101 20.13 0.49 -1.40
N LEU A 102 18.85 0.88 -1.39
CA LEU A 102 18.09 1.30 -0.20
C LEU A 102 17.44 0.11 0.53
N GLY A 103 17.59 -1.11 0.03
CA GLY A 103 17.04 -2.32 0.65
C GLY A 103 15.56 -2.59 0.39
N LEU A 104 14.90 -1.82 -0.49
CA LEU A 104 13.46 -1.98 -0.73
C LEU A 104 13.09 -3.36 -1.30
N SER A 105 12.06 -3.94 -0.71
CA SER A 105 11.49 -5.25 -0.99
C SER A 105 10.62 -5.25 -2.27
N LEU A 106 9.91 -6.36 -2.52
CA LEU A 106 8.85 -6.39 -3.52
C LEU A 106 7.60 -5.62 -3.04
N GLY A 107 7.22 -5.74 -1.77
CA GLY A 107 6.08 -5.00 -1.20
C GLY A 107 6.26 -3.50 -1.32
N ASP A 108 7.46 -3.00 -1.01
CA ASP A 108 7.77 -1.57 -1.12
C ASP A 108 7.59 -1.05 -2.55
N ARG A 109 8.18 -1.77 -3.51
CA ARG A 109 8.09 -1.43 -4.93
C ARG A 109 6.66 -1.59 -5.47
N SER A 110 5.89 -2.52 -4.93
CA SER A 110 4.48 -2.70 -5.30
C SER A 110 3.62 -1.53 -4.83
N CYS A 111 3.87 -1.02 -3.62
CA CYS A 111 3.24 0.19 -3.10
C CYS A 111 3.59 1.42 -3.96
N LEU A 112 4.88 1.64 -4.25
CA LEU A 112 5.34 2.73 -5.12
C LEU A 112 4.72 2.66 -6.52
N ALA A 113 4.74 1.48 -7.15
CA ALA A 113 4.16 1.27 -8.47
C ALA A 113 2.64 1.45 -8.49
N THR A 114 1.95 1.06 -7.40
CA THR A 114 0.51 1.30 -7.24
C THR A 114 0.20 2.80 -7.21
N ALA A 115 0.98 3.58 -6.44
CA ALA A 115 0.84 5.03 -6.40
C ALA A 115 1.07 5.68 -7.77
N MET A 116 2.06 5.22 -8.53
CA MET A 116 2.32 5.66 -9.90
C MET A 116 1.13 5.37 -10.82
N ALA A 117 0.63 4.12 -10.81
CA ALA A 117 -0.47 3.67 -11.67
C ALA A 117 -1.78 4.43 -11.43
N LEU A 118 -1.99 4.93 -10.21
CA LEU A 118 -3.17 5.70 -9.81
C LEU A 118 -3.00 7.22 -10.00
N GLY A 119 -1.96 7.67 -10.71
CA GLY A 119 -1.76 9.10 -11.01
C GLY A 119 -0.83 9.82 -10.01
N ASN A 120 0.17 9.11 -9.49
CA ASN A 120 1.15 9.60 -8.53
C ASN A 120 0.52 10.11 -7.22
N LEU A 121 -0.31 9.24 -6.64
CA LEU A 121 -0.97 9.49 -5.36
C LEU A 121 0.03 9.62 -4.21
N PRO A 122 -0.30 10.38 -3.15
CA PRO A 122 0.43 10.35 -1.89
C PRO A 122 0.55 8.95 -1.28
N ILE A 123 1.61 8.72 -0.52
CA ILE A 123 1.90 7.45 0.16
C ILE A 123 2.15 7.70 1.64
N LEU A 124 1.54 6.87 2.50
CA LEU A 124 1.89 6.78 3.92
C LEU A 124 2.73 5.52 4.17
N THR A 125 3.85 5.66 4.88
CA THR A 125 4.71 4.55 5.31
C THR A 125 5.25 4.80 6.71
N ALA A 126 5.53 3.75 7.47
CA ALA A 126 6.30 3.82 8.71
C ALA A 126 7.80 3.48 8.50
N ASP A 127 8.22 3.19 7.27
CA ASP A 127 9.62 2.94 6.93
C ASP A 127 10.36 4.26 6.63
N ARG A 128 11.35 4.57 7.45
CA ARG A 128 12.17 5.78 7.34
C ARG A 128 13.11 5.77 6.14
N VAL A 129 13.49 4.59 5.63
CA VAL A 129 14.43 4.49 4.49
C VAL A 129 13.84 5.13 3.23
N TRP A 130 12.51 5.23 3.16
CA TRP A 130 11.80 5.87 2.06
C TRP A 130 12.04 7.38 1.97
N ALA A 131 12.50 8.03 3.06
CA ALA A 131 12.88 9.44 3.03
C ALA A 131 14.09 9.70 2.09
N GLU A 132 14.84 8.66 1.73
CA GLU A 132 15.99 8.74 0.83
C GLU A 132 15.60 8.59 -0.66
N LEU A 133 14.33 8.27 -0.96
CA LEU A 133 13.84 8.15 -2.33
C LEU A 133 13.83 9.54 -3.01
N LYS A 134 14.57 9.65 -4.12
CA LYS A 134 14.69 10.91 -4.87
C LYS A 134 13.35 11.30 -5.55
N ASN A 135 12.77 12.40 -5.09
CA ASN A 135 11.81 13.39 -5.64
C ASN A 135 10.65 13.01 -6.59
N ASN A 136 10.36 11.75 -6.90
CA ASN A 136 9.22 11.42 -7.78
C ASN A 136 7.93 11.04 -7.04
N PHE A 137 8.01 10.78 -5.73
CA PHE A 137 6.89 10.30 -4.92
C PHE A 137 6.51 11.30 -3.83
N LYS A 138 5.21 11.40 -3.55
CA LYS A 138 4.66 12.19 -2.44
C LYS A 138 4.57 11.31 -1.19
N ILE A 139 5.69 11.13 -0.49
CA ILE A 139 5.78 10.21 0.66
C ILE A 139 5.69 10.99 1.97
N THR A 140 4.85 10.51 2.88
CA THR A 140 4.81 10.93 4.28
C THR A 140 5.22 9.76 5.16
N VAL A 141 6.34 9.91 5.87
CA VAL A 141 6.79 8.94 6.87
C VAL A 141 6.10 9.25 8.20
N LEU A 142 5.48 8.25 8.82
CA LEU A 142 4.66 8.42 10.02
C LEU A 142 5.46 8.81 11.27
N ARG A 143 6.72 8.33 11.38
CA ARG A 143 7.55 8.47 12.58
C ARG A 143 9.04 8.29 12.31
#